data_AF-A0A9P7BLD8-F1
#
_entry.id   AF-A0A9P7BLD8-F1
#
_cell.length_a   1.000
_cell.length_b   1.000
_cell.length_c   1.000
_cell.angle_alpha   90.00
_cell.angle_beta   90.00
_cell.angle_gamma   90.00
#
_symmetry.space_group_name_H-M   'P 1'
#
loop_
_entity.id
_entity.type
_entity.pdbx_description
1 polymer ?
#
loop_
_entity_poly.entity_id
_entity_poly.type
_entity_poly.pdbx_seq_one_letter_code
_entity_poly.pdbx_strand_id
1 'polypeptide(L)'
;MNQISSIGVNSKDFIHLLAARFYSQIVRPQFEYGLVINTFTSAQIIQLENTQKHCLRTIFGISSRSSINVVLYLVKLPTMKERINILQAQFLLCSLYLPDNTLLSHLLPHIKQHFDRPQWHKLPKQCYGSVVHG
;
A
#
# COMPACT_ATOMS: atom_id res chain seq x y z
N MET A 1 -29.96 -4.22 -27.41
CA MET A 1 -29.32 -3.94 -26.10
C MET A 1 -28.09 -4.83 -25.95
N ASN A 2 -26.93 -4.40 -26.47
CA ASN A 2 -25.60 -5.03 -26.25
C ASN A 2 -24.48 -4.10 -26.80
N GLN A 3 -24.58 -2.78 -26.60
CA GLN A 3 -23.56 -1.83 -27.08
C GLN A 3 -22.18 -2.06 -26.40
N ILE A 4 -22.20 -2.62 -25.19
CA ILE A 4 -20.98 -2.93 -24.43
C ILE A 4 -20.17 -4.06 -25.09
N SER A 5 -20.82 -5.06 -25.69
CA SER A 5 -20.10 -6.13 -26.40
C SER A 5 -19.53 -5.67 -27.75
N SER A 6 -20.11 -4.65 -28.40
CA SER A 6 -19.53 -4.08 -29.63
C SER A 6 -18.30 -3.20 -29.35
N ILE A 7 -18.13 -2.75 -28.10
CA ILE A 7 -16.93 -2.05 -27.60
C ILE A 7 -15.83 -3.05 -27.22
N GLY A 8 -16.07 -4.36 -27.34
CA GLY A 8 -15.11 -5.42 -27.00
C GLY A 8 -15.01 -5.71 -25.50
N VAL A 9 -15.97 -5.23 -24.70
CA VAL A 9 -15.96 -5.46 -23.24
C VAL A 9 -16.64 -6.80 -22.93
N ASN A 10 -15.85 -7.77 -22.47
CA ASN A 10 -16.36 -9.05 -21.98
C ASN A 10 -17.15 -8.85 -20.67
N SER A 11 -18.42 -9.22 -20.66
CA SER A 11 -19.31 -9.07 -19.50
C SER A 11 -18.82 -9.83 -18.26
N LYS A 12 -18.05 -10.91 -18.44
CA LYS A 12 -17.41 -11.64 -17.33
C LYS A 12 -16.27 -10.83 -16.72
N ASP A 13 -15.39 -10.27 -17.55
CA ASP A 13 -14.18 -9.54 -17.10
C ASP A 13 -14.49 -8.16 -16.53
N PHE A 14 -15.53 -7.49 -17.03
CA PHE A 14 -15.96 -6.18 -16.54
C PHE A 14 -16.36 -6.23 -15.06
N ILE A 15 -17.06 -7.29 -14.65
CA ILE A 15 -17.46 -7.50 -13.25
C ILE A 15 -16.22 -7.71 -12.37
N HIS A 16 -15.21 -8.43 -12.85
CA HIS A 16 -13.96 -8.66 -12.11
C HIS A 16 -13.15 -7.37 -11.92
N LEU A 17 -13.02 -6.53 -12.96
CA LEU A 17 -12.32 -5.25 -12.86
C LEU A 17 -13.02 -4.29 -11.90
N LEU A 18 -14.35 -4.24 -11.93
CA LEU A 18 -15.14 -3.44 -10.99
C LEU A 18 -14.98 -3.94 -9.54
N ALA A 19 -15.07 -5.26 -9.32
CA ALA A 19 -14.84 -5.87 -8.02
C ALA A 19 -13.41 -5.59 -7.50
N ALA A 20 -12.41 -5.59 -8.37
CA ALA A 20 -11.04 -5.26 -8.01
C ALA A 20 -10.85 -3.78 -7.64
N ARG A 21 -11.64 -2.87 -8.24
CA ARG A 21 -11.71 -1.45 -7.83
C ARG A 21 -12.37 -1.29 -6.46
N PHE A 22 -13.46 -2.01 -6.19
CA PHE A 22 -14.07 -2.03 -4.86
C PHE A 22 -13.11 -2.56 -3.80
N TYR A 23 -12.36 -3.62 -4.12
CA TYR A 23 -11.29 -4.10 -3.25
C TYR A 23 -10.26 -3.02 -2.96
N SER A 24 -9.76 -2.32 -3.99
CA SER A 24 -8.71 -1.31 -3.79
C SER A 24 -9.18 -0.05 -3.05
N GLN A 25 -10.46 0.30 -3.15
CA GLN A 25 -11.02 1.53 -2.56
C GLN A 25 -11.66 1.32 -1.19
N ILE A 26 -12.18 0.12 -0.89
CA ILE A 26 -12.94 -0.13 0.35
C ILE A 26 -12.20 -1.10 1.27
N VAL A 27 -11.85 -2.28 0.75
CA VAL A 27 -11.27 -3.36 1.57
C VAL A 27 -9.81 -3.06 1.90
N ARG A 28 -9.03 -2.68 0.88
CA ARG A 28 -7.59 -2.48 1.02
C ARG A 28 -7.24 -1.36 2.02
N PRO A 29 -7.93 -0.20 2.05
CA PRO A 29 -7.64 0.84 3.05
C PRO A 29 -7.80 0.38 4.50
N GLN A 30 -8.67 -0.60 4.78
CA GLN A 30 -8.80 -1.16 6.13
C GLN A 30 -7.53 -1.88 6.59
N PHE A 31 -6.82 -2.55 5.67
CA PHE A 31 -5.52 -3.12 5.97
C PHE A 31 -4.44 -2.05 6.14
N GLU A 32 -4.60 -0.90 5.48
CA GLU A 32 -3.57 0.14 5.38
C GLU A 32 -3.60 1.15 6.54
N TYR A 33 -4.76 1.35 7.18
CA TYR A 33 -4.93 2.35 8.23
C TYR A 33 -3.92 2.20 9.39
N GLY A 34 -3.56 0.96 9.73
CA GLY A 34 -2.54 0.67 10.75
C GLY A 34 -1.10 0.60 10.23
N LEU A 35 -0.88 0.49 8.91
CA LEU A 35 0.45 0.30 8.31
C LEU A 35 1.36 1.50 8.46
N VAL A 36 0.77 2.68 8.53
CA VAL A 36 1.50 3.95 8.62
C VAL A 36 2.10 4.15 10.01
N ILE A 37 1.38 3.70 11.04
CA ILE A 37 1.64 4.08 12.43
C ILE A 37 2.52 3.03 13.12
N ASN A 38 2.31 1.75 12.83
CA ASN A 38 2.98 0.66 13.54
C ASN A 38 4.14 0.06 12.74
N THR A 39 5.13 -0.48 13.45
CA THR A 39 6.17 -1.33 12.85
C THR A 39 5.65 -2.74 12.71
N PHE A 40 5.75 -3.32 11.51
CA PHE A 40 5.30 -4.68 11.23
C PHE A 40 6.46 -5.65 11.19
N THR A 41 6.28 -6.81 11.82
CA THR A 41 7.22 -7.93 11.69
C THR A 41 7.10 -8.55 10.29
N SER A 42 8.19 -9.10 9.77
CA SER A 42 8.21 -9.80 8.46
C SER A 42 7.08 -10.84 8.33
N ALA A 43 6.77 -11.59 9.40
CA ALA A 43 5.67 -12.54 9.43
C ALA A 43 4.30 -11.88 9.18
N GLN A 44 4.03 -10.71 9.76
CA GLN A 44 2.78 -9.99 9.58
C GLN A 44 2.65 -9.43 8.15
N ILE A 45 3.77 -8.96 7.58
CA ILE A 45 3.80 -8.52 6.18
C ILE A 45 3.48 -9.69 5.24
N ILE A 46 4.02 -10.87 5.50
CA ILE A 46 3.71 -12.09 4.73
C ILE A 46 2.23 -12.46 4.87
N GLN A 47 1.65 -12.38 6.06
CA GLN A 47 0.22 -12.65 6.27
C GLN A 47 -0.68 -11.67 5.50
N LEU A 48 -0.36 -10.38 5.54
CA LEU A 48 -1.04 -9.34 4.76
C LEU A 48 -0.94 -9.63 3.26
N GLU A 49 0.24 -10.02 2.80
CA GLU A 49 0.46 -10.32 1.39
C GLU A 49 -0.31 -11.57 0.95
N ASN A 50 -0.36 -12.61 1.78
CA ASN A 50 -1.16 -13.80 1.52
C ASN A 50 -2.67 -13.48 1.50
N THR A 51 -3.13 -12.59 2.38
CA THR A 51 -4.51 -12.13 2.43
C THR A 51 -4.88 -11.37 1.15
N GLN A 52 -4.05 -10.42 0.71
CA GLN A 52 -4.23 -9.73 -0.57
C GLN A 52 -4.29 -10.72 -1.74
N LYS A 53 -3.36 -11.68 -1.80
CA LYS A 53 -3.32 -12.71 -2.85
C LYS A 53 -4.59 -13.58 -2.82
N HIS A 54 -5.10 -13.92 -1.64
CA HIS A 54 -6.33 -14.68 -1.49
C HIS A 54 -7.54 -13.89 -2.01
N CYS A 55 -7.73 -12.63 -1.57
CA CYS A 55 -8.83 -11.79 -2.04
C CYS A 55 -8.84 -11.62 -3.56
N LEU A 56 -7.69 -11.36 -4.17
CA LEU A 56 -7.59 -11.20 -5.63
C LEU A 56 -7.88 -12.52 -6.37
N ARG A 57 -7.42 -13.66 -5.86
CA ARG A 57 -7.77 -14.96 -6.46
C ARG A 57 -9.27 -15.23 -6.40
N THR A 58 -9.92 -14.91 -5.29
CA THR A 58 -11.37 -15.05 -5.12
C THR A 58 -12.12 -14.15 -6.09
N ILE A 59 -11.70 -12.89 -6.25
CA ILE A 59 -12.36 -11.93 -7.15
C ILE A 59 -12.29 -12.39 -8.61
N PHE A 60 -11.14 -12.88 -9.07
CA PHE A 60 -10.94 -13.30 -10.45
C PHE A 60 -11.23 -14.78 -10.71
N GLY A 61 -11.59 -15.55 -9.67
CA GLY A 61 -11.82 -17.01 -9.77
C GLY A 61 -10.58 -17.80 -10.21
N ILE A 62 -9.38 -17.30 -9.87
CA ILE A 62 -8.11 -17.83 -10.39
C ILE A 62 -7.57 -18.94 -9.47
N SER A 63 -7.07 -20.03 -10.08
CA SER A 63 -6.41 -21.14 -9.38
C SER A 63 -5.20 -20.70 -8.54
N SER A 64 -4.94 -21.41 -7.45
CA SER A 64 -3.79 -21.20 -6.55
C SER A 64 -2.44 -21.32 -7.26
N ARG A 65 -2.36 -22.07 -8.37
CA ARG A 65 -1.14 -22.28 -9.18
C ARG A 65 -0.84 -21.13 -10.15
N SER A 66 -1.82 -20.26 -10.41
CA SER A 66 -1.63 -19.16 -11.35
C SER A 66 -0.85 -18.00 -10.73
N SER A 67 -0.14 -17.26 -11.59
CA SER A 67 0.64 -16.10 -11.20
C SER A 67 -0.25 -14.94 -10.78
N ILE A 68 -0.24 -14.66 -9.47
CA ILE A 68 -0.96 -13.50 -8.90
C ILE A 68 -0.35 -12.16 -9.31
N ASN A 69 0.92 -12.16 -9.72
CA ASN A 69 1.64 -10.95 -10.14
C ASN A 69 1.03 -10.35 -11.41
N VAL A 70 0.51 -11.19 -12.32
CA VAL A 70 -0.18 -10.71 -13.53
C VAL A 70 -1.46 -9.97 -13.16
N VAL A 71 -2.23 -10.49 -12.20
CA VAL A 71 -3.46 -9.85 -11.71
C VAL A 71 -3.15 -8.53 -11.01
N LEU A 72 -2.10 -8.50 -10.18
CA LEU A 72 -1.65 -7.28 -9.52
C LEU A 72 -1.31 -6.19 -10.54
N TYR A 73 -0.59 -6.55 -11.61
CA TYR A 73 -0.26 -5.64 -12.69
C TYR A 73 -1.50 -5.16 -13.45
N LEU A 74 -2.43 -6.06 -13.81
CA LEU A 74 -3.67 -5.72 -14.52
C LEU A 74 -4.54 -4.72 -13.75
N VAL A 75 -4.64 -4.88 -12.42
CA VAL A 75 -5.44 -3.97 -11.58
C VAL A 75 -4.62 -2.76 -11.09
N LYS A 76 -3.33 -2.68 -11.41
CA LYS A 76 -2.40 -1.64 -10.95
C LYS A 76 -2.29 -1.59 -9.41
N LEU A 77 -2.21 -2.74 -8.77
CA LEU A 77 -2.04 -2.86 -7.32
C LEU A 77 -0.59 -3.20 -6.96
N PRO A 78 0.07 -2.42 -6.08
CA PRO A 78 1.35 -2.80 -5.52
C PRO A 78 1.22 -4.00 -4.57
N THR A 79 2.33 -4.69 -4.33
CA THR A 79 2.44 -5.68 -3.25
C THR A 79 2.24 -5.03 -1.88
N MET A 80 1.93 -5.83 -0.84
CA MET A 80 1.77 -5.26 0.51
C MET A 80 3.07 -4.66 1.05
N LYS A 81 4.21 -5.29 0.75
CA LYS A 81 5.53 -4.77 1.11
C LYS A 81 5.81 -3.40 0.47
N GLU A 82 5.60 -3.27 -0.84
CA GLU A 82 5.77 -1.98 -1.53
C GLU A 82 4.79 -0.94 -1.01
N ARG A 83 3.55 -1.34 -0.75
CA ARG A 83 2.52 -0.43 -0.25
C ARG A 83 2.87 0.12 1.12
N ILE A 84 3.41 -0.70 2.02
CA ILE A 84 3.94 -0.25 3.31
C ILE A 84 5.00 0.82 3.05
N ASN A 85 6.03 0.54 2.24
CA ASN A 85 7.09 1.51 1.97
C ASN A 85 6.56 2.84 1.40
N ILE A 86 5.59 2.79 0.48
CA ILE A 86 4.95 4.00 -0.10
C ILE A 86 4.22 4.78 0.99
N LEU A 87 3.41 4.11 1.81
CA LEU A 87 2.65 4.73 2.89
C LEU A 87 3.57 5.36 3.95
N GLN A 88 4.65 4.66 4.27
CA GLN A 88 5.67 5.15 5.19
C GLN A 88 6.37 6.39 4.60
N ALA A 89 6.81 6.35 3.35
CA ALA A 89 7.41 7.51 2.69
C ALA A 89 6.45 8.71 2.62
N GLN A 90 5.17 8.46 2.30
CA GLN A 90 4.12 9.49 2.27
C GLN A 90 3.93 10.14 3.64
N PHE A 91 3.82 9.34 4.70
CA PHE A 91 3.69 9.86 6.06
C PHE A 91 4.90 10.68 6.49
N LEU A 92 6.11 10.21 6.17
CA LEU A 92 7.33 10.96 6.45
C LEU A 92 7.33 12.30 5.72
N LEU A 93 6.98 12.31 4.43
CA LEU A 93 6.85 13.54 3.65
C LEU A 93 5.81 14.48 4.28
N CYS A 94 4.61 13.97 4.58
CA CYS A 94 3.56 14.75 5.23
C CYS A 94 4.01 15.34 6.57
N SER A 95 4.80 14.61 7.37
CA SER A 95 5.30 15.09 8.65
C SER A 95 6.32 16.25 8.52
N LEU A 96 7.01 16.36 7.38
CA LEU A 96 8.00 17.41 7.13
C LEU A 96 7.38 18.73 6.65
N TYR A 97 6.26 18.66 5.92
CA TYR A 97 5.57 19.82 5.36
C TYR A 97 4.31 20.20 6.14
N LEU A 98 4.13 19.64 7.33
CA LEU A 98 2.94 19.88 8.13
C LEU A 98 2.99 21.28 8.76
N PRO A 99 1.88 22.04 8.77
CA PRO A 99 1.83 23.31 9.47
C PRO A 99 2.07 23.13 10.97
N ASP A 100 2.74 24.10 11.58
CA ASP A 100 3.06 24.09 13.02
C ASP A 100 1.83 24.04 13.93
N ASN A 101 0.66 24.40 13.41
CA ASN A 101 -0.61 24.44 14.14
C ASN A 101 -1.36 23.09 14.14
N THR A 102 -0.76 22.04 13.60
CA THR A 102 -1.42 20.72 13.53
C THR A 102 -1.25 19.95 14.83
N LEU A 103 -2.25 19.13 15.18
CA LEU A 103 -2.15 18.29 16.38
C LEU A 103 -0.89 17.40 16.34
N LEU A 104 -0.51 16.94 15.14
CA LEU A 104 0.67 16.10 14.94
C LEU A 104 1.99 16.87 15.17
N SER A 105 2.13 18.15 14.79
CA SER A 105 3.34 18.94 15.11
C SER A 105 3.52 19.12 16.62
N HIS A 106 2.43 19.29 17.37
CA HIS A 106 2.45 19.37 18.83
C HIS A 106 2.75 18.03 19.52
N LEU A 107 2.29 16.91 18.94
CA LEU A 107 2.54 15.56 19.49
C LEU A 107 3.89 14.96 19.06
N LEU A 108 4.47 15.41 17.95
CA LEU A 108 5.71 14.86 17.39
C LEU A 108 6.87 14.79 18.40
N PRO A 109 7.12 15.79 19.27
CA PRO A 109 8.17 15.72 20.29
C PRO A 109 7.97 14.56 21.27
N HIS A 110 6.72 14.32 21.71
CA HIS A 110 6.35 13.26 22.64
C HIS A 110 6.46 11.87 21.99
N ILE A 111 6.08 11.76 20.71
CA ILE A 111 6.20 10.53 19.93
C ILE A 111 7.68 10.16 19.73
N LYS A 112 8.54 11.13 19.40
CA LYS A 112 9.99 10.91 19.24
C LYS A 112 10.67 10.43 20.53
N GLN A 113 10.12 10.77 21.69
CA GLN A 113 10.63 10.37 22.99
C GLN A 113 10.27 8.92 23.37
N HIS A 114 9.13 8.42 22.87
CA HIS A 114 8.60 7.11 23.24
C HIS A 114 8.95 5.99 22.25
N PHE A 115 9.29 6.36 21.02
CA PHE A 115 9.88 5.43 20.07
C PHE A 115 11.40 5.53 20.18
N ASP A 116 12.02 4.64 20.96
CA ASP A 116 13.50 4.50 21.02
C ASP A 116 14.11 3.96 19.71
N ARG A 117 13.28 3.60 18.72
CA ARG A 117 13.78 3.04 17.46
C ARG A 117 12.81 3.06 16.26
N PRO A 118 12.16 4.18 15.89
CA PRO A 118 11.41 4.24 14.66
C PRO A 118 12.48 4.32 13.53
N GLN A 119 12.60 3.25 12.72
CA GLN A 119 13.56 3.15 11.59
C GLN A 119 13.47 4.33 10.59
N TRP A 120 12.39 5.09 10.65
CA TRP A 120 12.09 6.30 9.92
C TRP A 120 13.19 7.37 9.97
N HIS A 121 13.91 7.50 11.09
CA HIS A 121 15.04 8.45 11.18
C HIS A 121 16.29 8.01 10.39
N LYS A 122 16.34 6.76 9.92
CA LYS A 122 17.48 6.23 9.14
C LYS A 122 17.32 6.43 7.63
N LEU A 123 16.09 6.67 7.15
CA LEU A 123 15.81 6.90 5.74
C LEU A 123 16.45 8.17 5.16
N PRO A 124 16.45 9.35 5.84
CA PRO A 124 17.06 10.55 5.25
C PRO A 124 18.59 10.49 5.14
N LYS A 125 19.27 9.66 5.95
CA LYS A 125 20.74 9.52 5.88
C LYS A 125 21.22 8.73 4.66
N GLN A 126 20.34 7.96 4.03
CA GLN A 126 20.69 7.14 2.87
C GLN A 126 20.55 7.91 1.55
N CYS A 127 19.75 8.98 1.51
CA CYS A 127 19.58 9.82 0.32
C CYS A 127 20.51 11.04 0.27
N TYR A 128 21.04 11.51 1.40
CA TYR A 128 22.00 12.64 1.43
C TYR A 128 23.47 12.24 1.37
N GLY A 129 23.80 10.94 1.49
CA GLY A 129 25.18 10.44 1.50
C GLY A 129 25.84 10.25 0.14
N SER A 130 25.16 10.54 -0.98
CA SER A 130 25.70 10.31 -2.33
C SER A 130 25.80 11.57 -3.20
N VAL A 131 25.62 12.77 -2.64
CA VAL A 131 25.73 14.03 -3.39
C VAL A 131 26.88 14.93 -2.90
N VAL A 132 27.67 14.47 -1.92
CA VAL A 132 28.88 15.20 -1.49
C VAL A 132 30.04 14.23 -1.32
N HIS A 133 30.57 13.77 -2.46
CA HIS A 133 31.99 13.51 -2.73
C HIS A 133 32.12 12.68 -4.00
N GLY A 134 32.62 13.31 -5.06
CA GLY A 134 32.83 12.76 -6.40
C GLY A 134 32.70 13.86 -7.43
#